data_AF-A0A7C0YGU6-F1
#
_entry.id   AF-A0A7C0YGU6-F1
#
_cell.length_a   1.000
_cell.length_b   1.000
_cell.length_c   1.000
_cell.angle_alpha   90.00
_cell.angle_beta   90.00
_cell.angle_gamma   90.00
#
_symmetry.space_group_name_H-M   'P 1'
#
loop_
_entity.id
_entity.type
_entity.pdbx_description
1 polymer ?
#
loop_
_entity_poly.entity_id
_entity_poly.type
_entity_poly.pdbx_seq_one_letter_code
_entity_poly.pdbx_strand_id
1 'polypeptide(L)' 'MTNATILSYITFVYFAAFFFYLCMMIMGKAAFGRIATWTCIMGFFGQAFAIGLRWYESYKMGIGHAPFSNLYESL' A
#
# COMPACT_ATOMS: atom_id res chain seq x y z
N MET A 1 -11.00 4.33 -13.05
CA MET A 1 -11.65 4.91 -11.85
C MET A 1 -11.51 4.02 -10.63
N THR A 2 -11.66 2.70 -10.74
CA THR A 2 -11.52 1.72 -9.65
C THR A 2 -10.09 1.60 -9.09
N ASN A 3 -9.06 1.77 -9.93
CA ASN A 3 -7.66 1.55 -9.53
C ASN A 3 -7.13 2.61 -8.54
N ALA A 4 -7.52 3.88 -8.68
CA ALA A 4 -7.11 4.95 -7.76
C ALA A 4 -7.71 4.76 -6.36
N THR A 5 -8.95 4.27 -6.29
CA THR A 5 -9.66 4.03 -5.03
C THR A 5 -8.98 2.97 -4.16
N ILE A 6 -8.44 1.91 -4.77
CA ILE A 6 -7.73 0.84 -4.06
C ILE A 6 -6.49 1.41 -3.34
N LEU A 7 -5.70 2.22 -4.05
CA LEU A 7 -4.52 2.90 -3.50
C LEU A 7 -4.90 3.86 -2.35
N SER A 8 -6.01 4.58 -2.47
CA SER A 8 -6.51 5.43 -1.38
C SER A 8 -6.85 4.62 -0.12
N TYR A 9 -7.54 3.48 -0.25
CA TYR A 9 -7.83 2.61 0.89
C TYR A 9 -6.56 2.07 1.56
N ILE A 10 -5.55 1.71 0.78
CA ILE A 10 -4.25 1.23 1.28
C ILE A 10 -3.57 2.32 2.12
N THR A 11 -3.65 3.60 1.73
CA THR A 11 -3.14 4.70 2.55
C THR A 11 -3.81 4.75 3.93
N PHE A 12 -5.13 4.53 4.00
CA PHE A 12 -5.84 4.45 5.29
C PHE A 12 -5.45 3.21 6.10
N VAL A 13 -5.14 2.07 5.46
CA VAL A 13 -4.62 0.88 6.15
C VAL A 13 -3.27 1.17 6.82
N TYR A 14 -2.35 1.85 6.13
CA TYR A 14 -1.09 2.26 6.73
C TYR A 14 -1.28 3.31 7.83
N PHE A 15 -2.22 4.23 7.67
CA PHE A 15 -2.57 5.17 8.73
C PHE A 15 -3.10 4.45 9.98
N ALA A 16 -3.91 3.42 9.82
CA ALA A 16 -4.36 2.57 10.93
C ALA A 16 -3.19 1.80 11.56
N ALA A 17 -2.27 1.25 10.77
CA ALA A 17 -1.06 0.60 11.29
C ALA A 17 -0.22 1.57 12.13
N PHE A 18 -0.01 2.80 11.63
CA PHE A 18 0.66 3.87 12.39
C PHE A 18 -0.05 4.17 13.71
N PHE A 19 -1.38 4.30 13.69
CA PHE A 19 -2.17 4.55 14.90
C PHE A 19 -2.00 3.42 15.93
N PHE A 20 -2.00 2.15 15.51
CA PHE A 20 -1.76 1.03 16.41
C PHE A 20 -0.34 1.01 16.99
N TYR A 21 0.67 1.38 16.20
CA TYR A 21 2.03 1.58 16.73
C TYR A 21 2.10 2.73 17.74
N LEU A 22 1.38 3.83 17.49
CA LEU A 22 1.28 4.93 18.43
C LEU A 22 0.61 4.49 19.75
N CYS A 23 -0.49 3.72 19.67
CA CYS A 23 -1.12 3.14 20.86
C CYS A 23 -0.19 2.17 21.60
N MET A 24 0.60 1.36 20.89
CA MET A 24 1.62 0.51 21.51
C MET A 24 2.63 1.36 22.28
N MET A 25 3.13 2.44 21.68
CA MET A 25 4.12 3.32 22.30
C MET A 25 3.56 4.00 23.55
N ILE A 26 2.30 4.45 23.53
CA ILE A 26 1.66 5.13 24.66
C ILE A 26 1.27 4.15 25.78
N MET A 27 0.71 2.99 25.42
CA MET A 27 0.18 2.04 26.41
C MET A 27 1.21 1.00 26.88
N GLY A 28 2.37 0.89 26.22
CA GLY A 28 3.43 -0.08 26.52
C GLY A 28 3.05 -1.55 26.30
N LYS A 29 1.87 -1.83 25.70
CA LYS A 29 1.39 -3.20 25.50
C LYS A 29 1.84 -3.76 24.15
N ALA A 30 2.59 -4.85 24.18
CA ALA A 30 3.07 -5.56 22.98
C ALA A 30 1.94 -6.07 22.06
N ALA A 31 0.72 -6.25 22.60
CA ALA A 31 -0.45 -6.66 21.82
C ALA A 31 -0.78 -5.67 20.68
N PHE A 32 -0.72 -4.36 20.94
CA PHE A 32 -0.99 -3.34 19.93
C PHE A 32 0.09 -3.31 18.85
N GLY A 33 1.37 -3.52 19.22
CA GLY A 33 2.46 -3.62 18.26
C GLY A 33 2.31 -4.83 17.33
N ARG A 34 1.81 -5.96 17.85
CA ARG A 34 1.54 -7.16 17.04
C ARG A 34 0.39 -6.91 16.05
N ILE A 35 -0.70 -6.27 16.48
CA ILE A 35 -1.80 -5.87 15.59
C ILE A 35 -1.31 -4.87 14.53
N ALA A 36 -0.54 -3.86 14.92
CA ALA A 36 0.05 -2.87 14.02
C ALA A 36 0.89 -3.52 12.92
N THR A 37 1.73 -4.50 13.31
CA THR A 37 2.60 -5.23 12.38
C THR A 37 1.79 -6.03 11.37
N TRP A 38 0.75 -6.76 11.81
CA TRP A 38 -0.13 -7.49 10.90
C TRP A 38 -0.88 -6.56 9.95
N THR A 39 -1.40 -5.43 10.45
CA THR A 39 -2.05 -4.40 9.61
C THR A 39 -1.07 -3.82 8.57
N CYS A 40 0.18 -3.57 8.96
CA CYS A 40 1.22 -3.09 8.06
C CYS A 40 1.55 -4.12 6.96
N ILE A 41 1.68 -5.41 7.32
CA ILE A 41 1.90 -6.50 6.36
C ILE A 41 0.74 -6.60 5.37
N MET A 42 -0.50 -6.53 5.84
CA MET A 42 -1.67 -6.51 4.95
C MET A 42 -1.67 -5.30 4.01
N GLY A 43 -1.32 -4.11 4.52
CA GLY A 43 -1.16 -2.90 3.72
C GLY A 43 -0.10 -3.05 2.63
N PHE A 44 1.04 -3.66 2.98
CA PHE A 44 2.14 -3.93 2.04
C PHE A 44 1.73 -4.86 0.90
N PHE A 45 1.13 -6.00 1.22
CA PHE A 45 0.65 -6.91 0.17
C PHE A 45 -0.48 -6.30 -0.66
N GLY A 46 -1.39 -5.54 -0.04
CA GLY A 46 -2.42 -4.78 -0.75
C GLY A 46 -1.82 -3.77 -1.73
N GLN A 47 -0.77 -3.05 -1.32
CA GLN A 47 -0.05 -2.11 -2.17
C GLN A 47 0.65 -2.77 -3.34
N ALA A 48 1.38 -3.86 -3.08
CA ALA A 48 2.04 -4.63 -4.13
C ALA A 48 1.01 -5.15 -5.16
N PHE A 49 -0.12 -5.67 -4.69
CA PHE A 49 -1.21 -6.13 -5.55
C PHE A 49 -1.81 -4.99 -6.39
N ALA A 50 -2.08 -3.83 -5.79
CA ALA A 50 -2.64 -2.68 -6.49
C ALA A 50 -1.70 -2.16 -7.60
N ILE A 51 -0.39 -2.12 -7.32
CA ILE A 51 0.64 -1.77 -8.32
C ILE A 51 0.67 -2.81 -9.45
N GLY A 52 0.63 -4.10 -9.12
CA GLY A 52 0.58 -5.18 -10.12
C GLY A 52 -0.67 -5.11 -10.99
N LEU A 53 -1.83 -4.84 -10.40
CA LEU A 53 -3.09 -4.68 -11.14
C LEU A 53 -3.04 -3.48 -12.08
N ARG A 54 -2.43 -2.37 -11.65
CA ARG A 54 -2.16 -1.20 -12.50
C ARG A 54 -1.21 -1.52 -13.66
N TRP A 55 -0.21 -2.36 -13.43
CA TRP A 55 0.69 -2.81 -14.48
C TRP A 55 -0.03 -3.69 -15.50
N TYR A 56 -0.89 -4.61 -15.03
CA TYR A 56 -1.72 -5.43 -15.92
C TYR A 56 -2.70 -4.59 -16.75
N GLU A 57 -3.34 -3.59 -16.15
CA GLU A 57 -4.19 -2.64 -16.87
C GLU A 57 -3.40 -1.86 -17.95
N SER A 58 -2.15 -1.48 -17.67
CA SER A 58 -1.26 -0.82 -18.64
C SER A 58 -0.94 -1.71 -19.85
N TYR A 59 -0.68 -3.00 -19.62
CA TYR A 59 -0.52 -3.98 -20.71
C TYR A 59 -1.81 -4.15 -21.51
N LYS A 60 -2.95 -4.25 -20.84
CA LYS A 60 -4.26 -4.40 -21.51
C LYS A 60 -4.62 -3.18 -22.37
N MET A 61 -4.21 -1.98 -21.95
CA MET A 61 -4.40 -0.74 -22.72
C MET A 61 -3.39 -0.55 -23.85
N GLY A 62 -2.48 -1.50 -24.09
CA GLY A 62 -1.50 -1.44 -25.17
C GLY A 62 -0.32 -0.50 -24.91
N ILE A 63 -0.20 0.06 -23.70
CA ILE A 63 0.90 0.95 -23.31
C ILE A 63 2.15 0.12 -22.99
N GLY A 64 1.99 -1.06 -22.38
CA GLY A 64 3.07 -2.03 -22.18
C GLY A 64 4.19 -1.58 -21.25
N HIS A 65 4.02 -0.44 -20.58
CA HIS A 65 5.03 0.13 -19.68
C HIS A 65 4.73 -0.19 -18.23
N ALA A 66 5.79 -0.37 -17.45
CA ALA A 66 5.68 -0.50 -16.01
C ALA A 66 5.16 0.82 -15.43
N PRO A 67 4.37 0.80 -14.35
CA PRO A 67 3.80 2.01 -13.75
C PRO A 67 4.85 3.05 -13.32
N PHE A 68 6.12 2.65 -13.20
CA PHE A 68 7.25 3.52 -12.85
C PHE A 68 8.19 3.85 -14.03
N SER A 69 7.93 3.38 -15.25
CA SER A 69 8.83 3.61 -16.40
C SER A 69 9.07 5.11 -16.67
N ASN A 70 8.03 5.95 -16.56
CA ASN A 70 8.15 7.39 -16.75
C ASN A 70 9.11 8.06 -15.73
N LEU A 71 9.11 7.62 -14.47
CA LEU A 71 10.01 8.14 -13.43
C LEU A 71 11.49 7.91 -13.81
N TYR A 72 11.80 6.71 -14.32
CA TYR A 72 13.16 6.35 -14.72
C TYR A 72 13.59 7.02 -16.03
N GLU A 73 12.67 7.25 -16.97
CA GLU A 73 12.98 7.99 -18.21
C GLU A 73 13.25 9.47 -17.98
N SER A 74 12.72 10.04 -16.89
CA SER A 74 12.89 11.45 -16.52
C SER A 74 14.14 11.77 -15.69
N LEU A 75 14.97 10.76 -15.39
CA LEU A 75 16.17 10.83 -14.54
C LEU A 75 17.44 10.93 -15.40
#